data_AF-A0A936EGM5-F1
#
_entry.id   AF-A0A936EGM5-F1
#
_cell.length_a   1.000
_cell.length_b   1.000
_cell.length_c   1.000
_cell.angle_alpha   90.00
_cell.angle_beta   90.00
_cell.angle_gamma   90.00
#
_symmetry.space_group_name_H-M   'P 1'
#
loop_
_entity.id
_entity.type
_entity.pdbx_description
1 polymer ?
#
loop_
_entity_poly.entity_id
_entity_poly.type
_entity_poly.pdbx_seq_one_letter_code
_entity_poly.pdbx_strand_id
1 'polypeptide(L)' 'MSGVGGNHLFHNEGGGKFRDVTAAAGVGGTGEDWSTSCAWLDYDNDGQLDLFVCSYVRWSREIDLEVGSNWWA' A
#
# COMPACT_ATOMS: atom_id res chain seq x y z
N MET A 1 1.46 -8.17 -0.38
CA MET A 1 1.99 -7.21 -1.37
C MET A 1 2.80 -6.21 -0.58
N SER A 2 4.10 -6.12 -0.81
CA SER A 2 4.95 -5.15 -0.11
C SER A 2 5.06 -3.90 -0.98
N GLY A 3 4.50 -2.78 -0.54
CA GLY A 3 4.60 -1.49 -1.23
C GLY A 3 5.46 -0.54 -0.40
N VAL A 4 6.79 -0.60 -0.56
CA VAL A 4 7.68 0.39 0.06
C VAL A 4 7.55 1.68 -0.74
N GLY A 5 7.13 2.76 -0.08
CA GLY A 5 6.97 4.06 -0.72
C GLY A 5 5.63 4.26 -1.45
N GLY A 6 4.68 3.34 -1.33
CA GLY A 6 3.33 3.51 -1.85
C GLY A 6 2.65 2.21 -2.30
N ASN A 7 1.31 2.25 -2.34
CA ASN A 7 0.49 1.16 -2.85
C ASN A 7 0.12 1.39 -4.31
N HIS A 8 -0.25 0.32 -5.02
CA HIS A 8 -0.83 0.41 -6.36
C HIS A 8 -2.10 -0.43 -6.47
N LEU A 9 -3.17 0.16 -7.01
CA LEU A 9 -4.45 -0.50 -7.29
C LEU A 9 -4.80 -0.35 -8.77
N PHE A 10 -4.95 -1.48 -9.45
CA PHE A 10 -5.30 -1.53 -10.86
C PHE A 10 -6.72 -2.10 -11.04
N HIS A 11 -7.56 -1.38 -11.78
CA HIS A 11 -8.88 -1.84 -12.17
C HIS A 11 -8.80 -2.57 -13.52
N ASN A 12 -9.30 -3.81 -13.56
CA ASN A 12 -9.38 -4.59 -14.79
C ASN A 12 -10.53 -4.05 -15.66
N GLU A 13 -10.21 -3.54 -16.84
CA GLU A 13 -11.20 -3.02 -17.80
C GLU A 13 -11.67 -4.10 -18.81
N GLY A 14 -11.20 -5.33 -18.66
CA GLY A 14 -11.40 -6.43 -19.60
C GLY A 14 -10.35 -6.44 -20.72
N GLY A 15 -10.33 -7.53 -21.50
CA GLY A 15 -9.45 -7.65 -22.67
C GLY A 15 -7.94 -7.52 -22.38
N GLY A 16 -7.52 -7.82 -21.14
CA GLY A 16 -6.13 -7.70 -20.71
C GLY A 16 -5.67 -6.27 -20.42
N LYS A 17 -6.59 -5.30 -20.34
CA LYS A 17 -6.29 -3.91 -20.00
C LYS A 17 -6.55 -3.63 -18.53
N PHE A 18 -5.64 -2.85 -17.94
CA PHE A 18 -5.70 -2.41 -16.57
C PHE A 18 -5.50 -0.91 -16.49
N ARG A 19 -6.33 -0.24 -15.70
CA ARG A 19 -6.19 1.18 -15.40
C ARG A 19 -5.68 1.35 -13.98
N ASP A 20 -4.63 2.12 -13.80
CA ASP A 20 -4.20 2.54 -12.47
C ASP A 20 -5.28 3.48 -11.88
N VAL A 21 -5.87 3.06 -10.77
CA VAL A 21 -6.88 3.81 -10.02
C VAL A 21 -6.40 4.16 -8.61
N THR A 22 -5.10 3.98 -8.33
CA THR A 22 -4.49 4.17 -7.00
C THR A 22 -4.86 5.51 -6.37
N ALA A 23 -4.67 6.61 -7.11
CA ALA A 23 -4.97 7.96 -6.64
C ALA A 23 -6.48 8.21 -6.53
N ALA A 24 -7.25 7.75 -7.51
CA ALA A 24 -8.70 7.91 -7.52
C ALA A 24 -9.40 7.17 -6.37
N ALA A 25 -8.85 6.02 -5.97
CA ALA A 25 -9.33 5.25 -4.83
C ALA A 25 -8.78 5.75 -3.48
N GLY A 26 -7.83 6.70 -3.47
CA GLY A 26 -7.25 7.23 -2.24
C GLY A 26 -6.36 6.25 -1.48
N VAL A 27 -5.91 5.16 -2.12
CA VAL A 27 -5.18 4.07 -1.45
C VAL A 27 -3.66 4.14 -1.61
N GLY A 28 -3.14 5.16 -2.30
CA GLY A 28 -1.70 5.28 -2.60
C GLY A 28 -0.78 5.38 -1.38
N GLY A 29 -1.31 5.72 -0.21
CA GLY A 29 -0.52 6.02 0.99
C GLY A 29 0.15 7.39 0.91
N THR A 30 1.05 7.66 1.85
CA THR A 30 1.74 8.95 2.00
C THR A 30 3.13 8.99 1.36
N GLY A 31 3.59 7.88 0.78
CA GLY A 31 4.97 7.71 0.32
C GLY A 31 5.98 7.36 1.43
N GLU A 32 5.56 7.47 2.69
CA GLU A 32 6.31 7.03 3.88
C GLU A 32 5.65 5.80 4.53
N ASP A 33 4.64 5.21 3.90
CA ASP A 33 3.97 4.03 4.41
C ASP A 33 4.58 2.76 3.84
N TRP A 34 4.67 1.73 4.67
CA TRP A 34 4.99 0.37 4.21
C TRP A 34 3.80 -0.55 4.44
N SER A 35 3.04 -0.77 3.37
CA SER A 35 1.95 -1.77 3.37
C SER A 35 2.47 -3.17 3.12
N THR A 36 1.92 -4.14 3.85
CA THR A 36 2.37 -5.55 3.82
C THR A 36 1.30 -6.49 3.28
N SER A 37 0.03 -6.18 3.49
CA SER A 37 -1.10 -7.00 3.06
C SER A 37 -2.34 -6.17 2.72
N CYS A 38 -3.26 -6.80 1.99
CA CYS A 38 -4.56 -6.25 1.65
C CYS A 38 -5.59 -7.38 1.53
N ALA A 39 -6.87 -7.06 1.74
CA ALA A 39 -7.98 -7.98 1.58
C ALA A 39 -9.24 -7.26 1.09
N TRP A 40 -10.06 -7.97 0.31
CA TRP A 40 -11.42 -7.55 -0.02
C TRP A 40 -12.40 -8.21 0.93
N LEU A 41 -13.27 -7.42 1.54
CA LEU A 41 -14.34 -7.89 2.42
C LEU A 41 -15.50 -6.89 2.40
N ASP A 42 -16.71 -7.33 2.69
CA ASP A 42 -17.84 -6.43 2.97
C ASP A 42 -17.84 -6.16 4.49
N TYR A 43 -17.29 -5.02 4.91
CA TYR A 43 -17.04 -4.71 6.32
C TYR A 43 -18.29 -4.15 7.01
N ASP A 44 -19.05 -3.30 6.33
CA ASP A 44 -20.23 -2.63 6.87
C ASP A 44 -21.57 -3.24 6.43
N ASN A 45 -21.51 -4.33 5.65
CA ASN A 45 -22.64 -5.14 5.22
C ASN A 45 -23.62 -4.36 4.33
N ASP A 46 -23.09 -3.51 3.45
CA ASP A 46 -23.86 -2.79 2.43
C ASP A 46 -23.95 -3.56 1.09
N GLY A 47 -23.28 -4.71 0.98
CA GLY A 47 -23.23 -5.55 -0.22
C GLY A 47 -22.20 -5.12 -1.26
N GLN A 48 -21.40 -4.09 -0.96
CA GLN A 48 -20.23 -3.68 -1.75
C GLN A 48 -18.96 -4.19 -1.08
N LEU A 49 -17.93 -4.53 -1.87
CA LEU A 49 -16.65 -4.95 -1.31
C LEU A 49 -15.81 -3.73 -0.94
N ASP A 50 -15.36 -3.71 0.31
CA ASP A 50 -14.36 -2.78 0.84
C ASP A 50 -12.94 -3.30 0.64
N LEU A 51 -12.01 -2.36 0.51
CA LEU A 51 -10.59 -2.64 0.47
C LEU A 51 -9.95 -2.35 1.82
N PHE A 52 -9.49 -3.41 2.50
CA PHE A 52 -8.63 -3.27 3.68
C PHE A 52 -7.15 -3.31 3.27
N VAL A 53 -6.36 -2.36 3.75
CA VAL A 53 -4.91 -2.30 3.54
C VAL A 53 -4.20 -2.26 4.91
N CYS A 54 -3.29 -3.21 5.14
CA CYS A 54 -2.50 -3.28 6.37
C CYS A 54 -1.14 -2.62 6.15
N SER A 55 -0.87 -1.56 6.91
CA SER A 55 0.42 -0.88 6.95
C SER A 55 1.14 -1.21 8.26
N TYR A 56 2.39 -1.63 8.15
CA TYR A 56 3.15 -2.17 9.29
C TYR A 56 3.85 -1.07 10.09
N VAL A 57 4.51 -0.14 9.38
CA VAL A 57 5.29 0.94 9.97
C VAL A 57 5.26 2.16 9.07
N ARG A 58 5.53 3.33 9.69
CA ARG A 58 6.03 4.48 8.96
C ARG A 58 7.48 4.20 8.62
N TRP A 59 7.78 4.17 7.33
CA TRP A 59 9.09 3.93 6.77
C TRP A 59 9.63 5.21 6.14
N SER A 60 10.91 5.48 6.34
CA SER A 60 11.63 6.47 5.54
C SER A 60 13.02 5.94 5.23
N ARG A 61 13.62 6.43 4.14
CA ARG A 61 14.99 6.05 3.75
C ARG A 61 16.00 6.40 4.85
N GLU A 62 15.76 7.48 5.58
CA GLU A 62 16.60 7.97 6.66
C GLU A 62 16.58 7.01 7.85
N ILE A 63 15.41 6.47 8.22
CA ILE A 63 15.26 5.45 9.28
C ILE A 63 16.08 4.19 8.93
N ASP A 64 15.99 3.71 7.69
CA ASP A 64 16.76 2.53 7.25
C ASP A 64 18.28 2.76 7.32
N LEU A 65 18.73 3.98 7.00
CA LEU A 65 20.15 4.34 7.01
C LEU A 65 20.71 4.50 8.43
N GLU A 66 19.95 5.08 9.37
CA GLU A 66 20.36 5.21 10.78
C GLU A 66 20.62 3.86 11.45
N VAL A 67 19.81 2.84 11.13
CA VAL A 67 19.99 1.49 11.69
C VAL A 67 21.27 0.83 11.15
N GLY A 68 21.65 1.14 9.91
CA GLY A 68 22.83 0.59 9.24
C GLY A 68 24.16 1.29 9.58
N SER A 69 24.13 2.54 10.07
CA SER A 69 25.34 3.35 10.29
C SER A 69 26.01 3.16 11.66
N ASN A 70 25.35 2.52 12.63
CA ASN A 70 25.77 2.60 14.04
C ASN A 70 26.50 1.35 14.58
N TRP A 71 26.86 0.41 13.70
CA TRP A 71 27.44 -0.89 14.09
C TRP A 71 28.95 -1.02 13.81
N TRP A 72 29.62 0.06 13.40
CA TRP A 72 31.06 0.05 13.08
C TRP A 72 31.88 1.21 13.67
N ALA A 73 31.33 2.00 14.61
CA ALA A 73 32.07 3.05 15.32
C ALA A 73 32.58 2.57 16.69
#